data_AF-A0A2U1VHV1-F1
#
_entry.id   AF-A0A2U1VHV1-F1
#
_cell.length_a   1.000
_cell.length_b   1.000
_cell.length_c   1.000
_cell.angle_alpha   90.00
_cell.angle_beta   90.00
_cell.angle_gamma   90.00
#
_symmetry.space_group_name_H-M   'P 1'
#
loop_
_entity.id
_entity.type
_entity.pdbx_description
1 polymer ?
#
loop_
_entity_poly.entity_id
_entity_poly.type
_entity_poly.pdbx_seq_one_letter_code
_entity_poly.pdbx_strand_id
1 'polypeptide(L)'
;MSARADSPPLGWRGWLTTDTPRSRAQARLGRAWAGWTGFRRNRLAVAGLLIVVALVVVAALAPLLAPYHPYAQDLGNRLQPPSAAHWLGTDAFGRDILSRLIFGARLTLMIVALVAATAPLAGLVIGTVAGYLGGWVDTVLMRITDIALAFPKLILALAFVAALGPGIENAVIAIAITSWPPYARIARAETLTVRRADFISAARLQGASSLRIILGHIMPLCVASLIVRTTLDMAGVILTAAGLGFLGLGAQPPLPEWGAMIASGRQYVLEQWWVAAMPGLAIFIVSLGFNLLGDGLRDVLDPKGD
;
A
#
# COMPACT_ATOMS: atom_id res chain seq x y z
N MET A 1 46.64 27.54 -1.44
CA MET A 1 46.51 26.92 -0.10
C MET A 1 45.81 27.90 0.83
N SER A 2 44.52 27.70 1.07
CA SER A 2 43.79 28.34 2.17
C SER A 2 42.84 27.29 2.70
N ALA A 3 43.27 26.57 3.74
CA ALA A 3 42.42 25.66 4.48
C ALA A 3 41.31 26.48 5.13
N ARG A 4 40.09 26.45 4.58
CA ARG A 4 38.91 26.90 5.31
C ARG A 4 38.77 25.95 6.49
N ALA A 5 38.96 26.47 7.70
CA ALA A 5 38.63 25.75 8.91
C ALA A 5 37.12 25.48 8.89
N ASP A 6 36.73 24.24 8.68
CA ASP A 6 35.35 23.78 8.84
C ASP A 6 34.95 23.94 10.31
N SER A 7 34.47 25.12 10.67
CA SER A 7 33.81 25.35 11.95
C SER A 7 32.75 24.26 12.15
N PRO A 8 32.76 23.52 13.28
CA PRO A 8 31.78 22.48 13.52
C PRO A 8 30.38 23.12 13.48
N PRO A 9 29.41 22.49 12.81
CA PRO A 9 28.08 23.07 12.69
C PRO A 9 27.50 23.32 14.09
N LEU A 10 27.10 24.56 14.35
CA LEU A 10 26.45 24.96 15.60
C LEU A 10 25.06 24.32 15.66
N GLY A 11 24.94 23.25 16.45
CA GLY A 11 23.68 22.57 16.77
C GLY A 11 23.34 21.34 15.92
N TRP A 12 22.45 20.50 16.45
CA TRP A 12 22.04 19.22 15.84
C TRP A 12 21.46 19.37 14.43
N ARG A 13 20.80 20.50 14.13
CA ARG A 13 20.29 20.81 12.78
C ARG A 13 21.43 21.06 11.79
N GLY A 14 22.42 21.87 12.15
CA GLY A 14 23.60 22.11 11.30
C GLY A 14 24.42 20.84 11.08
N TRP A 15 24.45 19.93 12.06
CA TRP A 15 25.08 18.61 11.91
C TRP A 15 24.35 17.73 10.88
N LEU A 16 23.03 17.87 10.74
CA LEU A 16 22.23 17.12 9.76
C LEU A 16 22.24 17.74 8.36
N THR A 17 22.40 19.06 8.23
CA THR A 17 22.32 19.81 6.96
C THR A 17 23.68 20.16 6.36
N THR A 18 24.78 19.53 6.81
CA THR A 18 26.10 19.82 6.26
C THR A 18 26.28 19.22 4.86
N ASP A 19 26.86 19.99 3.94
CA ASP A 19 27.18 19.55 2.58
C ASP A 19 28.31 18.49 2.54
N THR A 20 29.05 18.36 3.65
CA THR A 20 30.18 17.45 3.80
C THR A 20 29.95 16.48 4.98
N PRO A 21 29.06 15.49 4.85
CA PRO A 21 28.80 14.54 5.92
C PRO A 21 30.06 13.71 6.23
N ARG A 22 30.44 13.65 7.51
CA ARG A 22 31.65 12.95 7.98
C ARG A 22 31.48 11.43 8.11
N SER A 23 30.23 10.93 8.10
CA SER A 23 29.93 9.50 8.16
C SER A 23 28.73 9.11 7.28
N ARG A 24 28.66 7.85 6.87
CA ARG A 24 27.50 7.29 6.14
C ARG A 24 26.19 7.41 6.94
N ALA A 25 26.27 7.28 8.27
CA ALA A 25 25.12 7.44 9.17
C ALA A 25 24.62 8.89 9.18
N GLN A 26 25.53 9.86 9.27
CA GLN A 26 25.21 11.28 9.20
C GLN A 26 24.57 11.65 7.85
N ALA A 27 25.12 11.16 6.73
CA ALA A 27 24.54 11.40 5.40
C ALA A 27 23.12 10.82 5.26
N ARG A 28 22.86 9.63 5.84
CA ARG A 28 21.52 9.02 5.85
C ARG A 28 20.55 9.81 6.71
N LEU A 29 20.96 10.21 7.92
CA LEU A 29 20.15 11.00 8.84
C LEU A 29 19.85 12.40 8.28
N GLY A 30 20.82 13.03 7.63
CA GLY A 30 20.65 14.33 6.96
C GLY A 30 19.61 14.26 5.84
N ARG A 31 19.72 13.26 4.95
CA ARG A 31 18.71 13.03 3.90
C ARG A 31 17.33 12.69 4.45
N ALA A 32 17.25 11.85 5.49
CA ALA A 32 15.99 11.51 6.14
C ALA A 32 15.36 12.75 6.81
N TRP A 33 16.17 13.60 7.43
CA TRP A 33 15.72 14.83 8.05
C TRP A 33 15.23 15.84 7.02
N ALA A 34 15.98 16.06 5.93
CA ALA A 34 15.57 16.91 4.82
C ALA A 34 14.24 16.43 4.21
N GLY A 35 14.13 15.12 3.97
CA GLY A 35 12.91 14.52 3.45
C GLY A 35 11.72 14.66 4.42
N TRP A 36 11.94 14.45 5.71
CA TRP A 36 10.90 14.67 6.73
C TRP A 36 10.47 16.14 6.83
N THR A 37 11.40 17.09 6.71
CA THR A 37 11.05 18.51 6.70
C THR A 37 10.23 18.91 5.47
N GLY A 38 10.56 18.36 4.29
CA GLY A 38 9.75 18.50 3.08
C GLY A 38 8.36 17.89 3.25
N PHE A 39 8.29 16.65 3.75
CA PHE A 39 7.04 15.93 4.02
C PHE A 39 6.10 16.72 4.95
N ARG A 40 6.64 17.25 6.06
CA ARG A 40 5.86 18.02 7.04
C ARG A 40 5.34 19.34 6.53
N ARG A 41 5.97 19.91 5.49
CA ARG A 41 5.50 21.15 4.85
C ARG A 41 4.28 20.88 3.97
N ASN A 42 4.15 19.68 3.42
CA ASN A 42 2.97 19.24 2.68
C ASN A 42 1.85 18.85 3.68
N ARG A 43 0.90 19.76 3.89
CA ARG A 43 -0.23 19.54 4.82
C ARG A 43 -1.10 18.34 4.42
N LEU A 44 -1.23 18.07 3.12
CA LEU A 44 -2.00 16.93 2.62
C LEU A 44 -1.30 15.61 2.93
N ALA A 45 0.02 15.56 2.75
CA ALA A 45 0.84 14.41 3.13
C ALA A 45 0.72 14.07 4.62
N VAL A 46 0.76 15.10 5.48
CA VAL A 46 0.57 14.94 6.93
C VAL A 46 -0.84 14.45 7.26
N ALA A 47 -1.88 14.97 6.59
CA ALA A 47 -3.25 14.48 6.76
C ALA A 47 -3.37 13.00 6.37
N GLY A 48 -2.77 12.60 5.24
CA GLY A 48 -2.71 11.20 4.82
C GLY A 48 -2.02 10.30 5.84
N LEU A 49 -0.86 10.74 6.35
CA LEU A 49 -0.14 10.03 7.41
C LEU A 49 -1.00 9.87 8.67
N LEU A 50 -1.69 10.93 9.11
CA LEU A 50 -2.56 10.88 10.29
C LEU A 50 -3.71 9.88 10.10
N ILE A 51 -4.32 9.83 8.92
CA ILE A 51 -5.39 8.85 8.62
C ILE A 51 -4.85 7.42 8.69
N VAL A 52 -3.70 7.14 8.07
CA VAL A 52 -3.10 5.80 8.08
C VAL A 52 -2.67 5.39 9.49
N VAL A 53 -2.08 6.30 10.26
CA VAL A 53 -1.73 6.06 11.67
C VAL A 53 -2.98 5.80 12.50
N ALA A 54 -4.04 6.60 12.33
CA ALA A 54 -5.31 6.39 13.02
C ALA A 54 -5.90 5.02 12.68
N LEU A 55 -5.86 4.59 11.41
CA LEU A 55 -6.30 3.26 11.00
C LEU A 55 -5.52 2.15 11.71
N VAL A 56 -4.19 2.27 11.76
CA VAL A 56 -3.32 1.30 12.46
C VAL A 56 -3.64 1.25 13.95
N VAL A 57 -3.83 2.39 14.60
CA VAL A 57 -4.19 2.48 16.01
C VAL A 57 -5.57 1.86 16.26
N VAL A 58 -6.57 2.19 15.45
CA VAL A 58 -7.93 1.63 15.55
C VAL A 58 -7.91 0.11 15.38
N ALA A 59 -7.16 -0.39 14.41
CA ALA A 59 -7.04 -1.83 14.17
C ALA A 59 -6.28 -2.56 15.30
N ALA A 60 -5.19 -1.98 15.80
CA ALA A 60 -4.39 -2.57 16.87
C ALA A 60 -5.15 -2.59 18.20
N LEU A 61 -5.88 -1.52 18.51
CA LEU A 61 -6.67 -1.37 19.73
C LEU A 61 -8.14 -1.82 19.54
N ALA A 62 -8.46 -2.54 18.46
CA ALA A 62 -9.84 -2.92 18.15
C ALA A 62 -10.59 -3.63 19.30
N PRO A 63 -9.98 -4.58 20.05
CA PRO A 63 -10.66 -5.21 21.19
C PRO A 63 -10.92 -4.26 22.36
N LEU A 64 -10.19 -3.14 22.45
CA LEU A 64 -10.34 -2.13 23.50
C LEU A 64 -11.28 -0.99 23.09
N LEU A 65 -11.33 -0.68 21.79
CA LEU A 65 -12.11 0.43 21.24
C LEU A 65 -13.53 0.04 20.84
N ALA A 66 -13.77 -1.22 20.49
CA ALA A 66 -15.10 -1.68 20.08
C ALA A 66 -16.05 -1.72 21.29
N PRO A 67 -17.20 -0.99 21.26
CA PRO A 67 -18.15 -1.01 22.37
C PRO A 67 -18.83 -2.38 22.56
N TYR A 68 -18.96 -3.14 21.47
CA TYR A 68 -19.62 -4.45 21.46
C TYR A 68 -18.76 -5.49 20.73
N HIS A 69 -19.07 -6.76 20.96
CA HIS A 69 -18.43 -7.84 20.21
C HIS A 69 -18.91 -7.82 18.73
N PRO A 70 -18.00 -7.83 17.73
CA PRO A 70 -18.35 -7.61 16.32
C PRO A 70 -19.23 -8.71 15.69
N TYR A 71 -19.31 -9.86 16.37
CA TYR A 71 -20.10 -11.02 15.96
C TYR A 71 -21.36 -11.23 16.80
N ALA A 72 -21.56 -10.47 17.88
CA ALA A 72 -22.73 -10.62 18.73
C ALA A 72 -23.99 -10.16 17.99
N GLN A 73 -24.94 -11.09 17.80
CA GLN A 73 -26.21 -10.85 17.12
C GLN A 73 -27.31 -10.60 18.14
N ASP A 74 -28.20 -9.66 17.82
CA ASP A 74 -29.39 -9.36 18.61
C ASP A 74 -30.54 -9.01 17.66
N LEU A 75 -31.34 -10.02 17.30
CA LEU A 75 -32.43 -9.85 16.34
C LEU A 75 -33.52 -8.89 16.83
N GLY A 76 -33.62 -8.65 18.15
CA GLY A 76 -34.54 -7.66 18.72
C GLY A 76 -34.12 -6.23 18.39
N ASN A 77 -32.82 -6.00 18.18
CA ASN A 77 -32.23 -4.71 17.86
C ASN A 77 -31.78 -4.60 16.39
N ARG A 78 -32.43 -5.32 15.46
CA ARG A 78 -32.10 -5.26 14.03
C ARG A 78 -32.40 -3.89 13.40
N LEU A 79 -31.52 -3.44 12.51
CA LEU A 79 -31.69 -2.23 11.67
C LEU A 79 -32.07 -0.97 12.49
N GLN A 80 -31.51 -0.83 13.69
CA GLN A 80 -31.73 0.37 14.50
C GLN A 80 -30.87 1.53 13.99
N PRO A 81 -31.43 2.76 13.98
CA PRO A 81 -30.67 3.95 13.62
C PRO A 81 -29.55 4.24 14.63
N PRO A 82 -28.56 5.07 14.22
CA PRO A 82 -27.57 5.62 15.14
C PRO A 82 -28.21 6.18 16.41
N SER A 83 -27.72 5.72 17.56
CA SER A 83 -28.21 6.08 18.88
C SER A 83 -27.07 6.05 19.92
N ALA A 84 -27.35 6.51 21.15
CA ALA A 84 -26.37 6.44 22.23
C ALA A 84 -25.97 4.99 22.60
N ALA A 85 -26.86 4.02 22.36
CA ALA A 85 -26.54 2.60 22.49
C ALA A 85 -25.67 2.13 21.32
N HIS A 86 -26.08 2.42 20.08
CA HIS A 86 -25.35 2.03 18.88
C HIS A 86 -24.95 3.26 18.06
N TRP A 87 -23.71 3.74 18.26
CA TRP A 87 -23.25 5.03 17.73
C TRP A 87 -23.39 5.17 16.22
N LEU A 88 -23.24 4.06 15.47
CA LEU A 88 -23.42 4.01 14.01
C LEU A 88 -24.61 3.13 13.60
N GLY A 89 -25.49 2.80 14.53
CA GLY A 89 -26.63 1.92 14.34
C GLY A 89 -26.25 0.44 14.30
N THR A 90 -27.24 -0.39 13.99
CA THR A 90 -27.09 -1.85 13.88
C THR A 90 -27.41 -2.36 12.48
N ASP A 91 -26.90 -3.54 12.14
CA ASP A 91 -27.18 -4.20 10.86
C ASP A 91 -28.43 -5.10 10.90
N ALA A 92 -28.68 -5.84 9.81
CA ALA A 92 -29.81 -6.74 9.66
C ALA A 92 -29.88 -7.88 10.70
N PHE A 93 -28.76 -8.18 11.37
CA PHE A 93 -28.65 -9.17 12.44
C PHE A 93 -28.53 -8.53 13.82
N GLY A 94 -28.75 -7.21 13.92
CA GLY A 94 -28.61 -6.43 15.15
C GLY A 94 -27.18 -6.29 15.66
N ARG A 95 -26.19 -6.51 14.79
CA ARG A 95 -24.79 -6.35 15.16
C ARG A 95 -24.42 -4.87 15.09
N ASP A 96 -23.64 -4.40 16.05
CA ASP A 96 -23.17 -3.02 16.12
C ASP A 96 -22.23 -2.67 14.94
N ILE A 97 -22.60 -1.65 14.16
CA ILE A 97 -21.85 -1.28 12.94
C ILE A 97 -20.48 -0.69 13.31
N LEU A 98 -20.38 0.11 14.36
CA LEU A 98 -19.11 0.72 14.78
C LEU A 98 -18.07 -0.35 15.16
N SER A 99 -18.47 -1.31 15.99
CA SER A 99 -17.63 -2.43 16.41
C SER A 99 -17.17 -3.26 15.21
N ARG A 100 -18.09 -3.49 14.24
CA ARG A 100 -17.73 -4.16 12.98
C ARG A 100 -16.75 -3.33 12.15
N LEU A 101 -16.90 -2.01 12.04
CA LEU A 101 -15.93 -1.18 11.33
C LEU A 101 -14.53 -1.23 11.95
N ILE A 102 -14.46 -1.13 13.29
CA ILE A 102 -13.20 -1.19 14.04
C ILE A 102 -12.49 -2.53 13.82
N PHE A 103 -13.20 -3.64 13.88
CA PHE A 103 -12.61 -4.96 13.58
C PHE A 103 -12.30 -5.15 12.09
N GLY A 104 -13.11 -4.58 11.21
CA GLY A 104 -12.88 -4.60 9.76
C GLY A 104 -11.60 -3.89 9.35
N ALA A 105 -11.19 -2.84 10.10
CA ALA A 105 -9.90 -2.17 9.89
C ALA A 105 -8.71 -3.15 9.95
N ARG A 106 -8.78 -4.18 10.79
CA ARG A 106 -7.74 -5.23 10.88
C ARG A 106 -7.67 -6.05 9.60
N LEU A 107 -8.81 -6.44 9.04
CA LEU A 107 -8.89 -7.19 7.79
C LEU A 107 -8.38 -6.35 6.62
N THR A 108 -8.79 -5.08 6.54
CA THR A 108 -8.30 -4.15 5.52
C THR A 108 -6.79 -3.98 5.58
N LEU A 109 -6.22 -3.73 6.78
CA LEU A 109 -4.77 -3.61 6.94
C LEU A 109 -4.03 -4.90 6.58
N MET A 110 -4.57 -6.06 6.96
CA MET A 110 -3.98 -7.35 6.61
C MET A 110 -3.90 -7.54 5.10
N ILE A 111 -5.00 -7.27 4.37
CA ILE A 111 -5.06 -7.38 2.91
C ILE A 111 -4.03 -6.45 2.27
N VAL A 112 -4.03 -5.18 2.66
CA VAL A 112 -3.12 -4.15 2.14
C VAL A 112 -1.66 -4.52 2.43
N ALA A 113 -1.33 -4.95 3.65
CA ALA A 113 0.01 -5.34 4.03
C ALA A 113 0.52 -6.55 3.25
N LEU A 114 -0.30 -7.60 3.09
CA LEU A 114 0.08 -8.80 2.34
C LEU A 114 0.30 -8.49 0.86
N VAL A 115 -0.59 -7.72 0.24
CA VAL A 115 -0.43 -7.32 -1.17
C VAL A 115 0.79 -6.41 -1.34
N ALA A 116 1.01 -5.45 -0.45
CA ALA A 116 2.18 -4.57 -0.46
C ALA A 116 3.51 -5.32 -0.28
N ALA A 117 3.53 -6.41 0.47
CA ALA A 117 4.72 -7.23 0.66
C ALA A 117 5.03 -8.14 -0.54
N THR A 118 3.99 -8.61 -1.24
CA THR A 118 4.11 -9.66 -2.26
C THR A 118 4.17 -9.14 -3.68
N ALA A 119 3.24 -8.27 -4.09
CA ALA A 119 3.12 -7.83 -5.47
C ALA A 119 4.32 -6.97 -5.94
N PRO A 120 4.82 -5.98 -5.15
CA PRO A 120 6.01 -5.22 -5.52
C PRO A 120 7.26 -6.10 -5.56
N LEU A 121 7.38 -7.08 -4.66
CA LEU A 121 8.51 -8.01 -4.65
C LEU A 121 8.54 -8.86 -5.92
N ALA A 122 7.41 -9.45 -6.29
CA ALA A 122 7.27 -10.21 -7.53
C ALA A 122 7.60 -9.34 -8.75
N GLY A 123 7.05 -8.12 -8.80
CA GLY A 123 7.33 -7.18 -9.87
C GLY A 123 8.80 -6.74 -9.92
N LEU A 124 9.43 -6.48 -8.78
CA LEU A 124 10.84 -6.13 -8.68
C LEU A 124 11.73 -7.21 -9.28
N VAL A 125 11.49 -8.47 -8.90
CA VAL A 125 12.24 -9.62 -9.43
C VAL A 125 12.03 -9.73 -10.94
N ILE A 126 10.78 -9.76 -11.41
CA ILE A 126 10.47 -9.92 -12.83
C ILE A 126 11.05 -8.77 -13.67
N GLY A 127 10.85 -7.53 -13.23
CA GLY A 127 11.28 -6.34 -13.94
C GLY A 127 12.80 -6.18 -13.99
N THR A 128 13.50 -6.40 -12.88
CA THR A 128 14.96 -6.30 -12.86
C THR A 128 15.63 -7.42 -13.65
N VAL A 129 15.10 -8.64 -13.60
CA VAL A 129 15.60 -9.77 -14.42
C VAL A 129 15.37 -9.50 -15.91
N ALA A 130 14.17 -9.08 -16.30
CA ALA A 130 13.85 -8.71 -17.69
C ALA A 130 14.75 -7.59 -18.20
N GLY A 131 14.84 -6.49 -17.44
CA GLY A 131 15.62 -5.32 -17.80
C GLY A 131 17.11 -5.60 -17.87
N TYR A 132 17.66 -6.44 -16.98
CA TYR A 132 19.10 -6.71 -16.92
C TYR A 132 19.56 -7.70 -18.00
N LEU A 133 18.86 -8.82 -18.15
CA LEU A 133 19.23 -9.86 -19.12
C LEU A 133 18.94 -9.41 -20.56
N GLY A 134 17.83 -8.70 -20.79
CA GLY A 134 17.44 -8.28 -22.15
C GLY A 134 17.06 -9.45 -23.06
N GLY A 135 17.03 -9.19 -24.36
CA GLY A 135 16.84 -10.22 -25.40
C GLY A 135 15.51 -10.97 -25.26
N TRP A 136 15.58 -12.31 -25.35
CA TRP A 136 14.40 -13.16 -25.29
C TRP A 136 13.76 -13.20 -23.90
N VAL A 137 14.55 -13.15 -22.83
CA VAL A 137 14.05 -13.13 -21.44
C VAL A 137 13.18 -11.90 -21.21
N ASP A 138 13.66 -10.74 -21.65
CA ASP A 138 12.89 -9.49 -21.60
C ASP A 138 11.58 -9.62 -22.38
N THR A 139 11.67 -10.10 -23.62
CA THR A 139 10.50 -10.27 -24.50
C THR A 139 9.43 -11.15 -23.87
N VAL A 140 9.80 -12.31 -23.31
CA VAL A 140 8.85 -13.26 -22.72
C VAL A 140 8.22 -12.70 -21.44
N LEU A 141 9.04 -12.20 -20.51
CA LEU A 141 8.54 -11.67 -19.24
C LEU A 141 7.64 -10.46 -19.46
N MET A 142 8.02 -9.57 -20.38
CA MET A 142 7.20 -8.42 -20.74
C MET A 142 5.94 -8.82 -21.49
N ARG A 143 5.96 -9.86 -22.32
CA ARG A 143 4.74 -10.35 -22.96
C ARG A 143 3.73 -10.88 -21.94
N ILE A 144 4.19 -11.64 -20.94
CA ILE A 144 3.33 -12.11 -19.82
C ILE A 144 2.77 -10.92 -19.05
N THR A 145 3.61 -9.93 -18.75
CA THR A 145 3.23 -8.69 -18.07
C THR A 145 2.16 -7.93 -18.87
N ASP A 146 2.32 -7.84 -20.19
CA ASP A 146 1.41 -7.14 -21.09
C ASP A 146 0.06 -7.86 -21.21
N ILE A 147 0.06 -9.20 -21.24
CA ILE A 147 -1.16 -10.02 -21.21
C ILE A 147 -1.94 -9.73 -19.93
N ALA A 148 -1.28 -9.75 -18.77
CA ALA A 148 -1.94 -9.47 -17.49
C ALA A 148 -2.54 -8.06 -17.44
N LEU A 149 -1.85 -7.06 -18.00
CA LEU A 149 -2.30 -5.67 -18.04
C LEU A 149 -3.42 -5.41 -19.05
N ALA A 150 -3.61 -6.29 -20.03
CA ALA A 150 -4.70 -6.17 -21.00
C ALA A 150 -6.08 -6.40 -20.36
N PHE A 151 -6.13 -7.15 -19.25
CA PHE A 151 -7.35 -7.39 -18.50
C PHE A 151 -7.58 -6.29 -17.45
N PRO A 152 -8.83 -5.82 -17.27
CA PRO A 152 -9.15 -4.97 -16.12
C PRO A 152 -8.82 -5.67 -14.80
N LYS A 153 -8.10 -4.99 -13.90
CA LYS A 153 -7.59 -5.54 -12.64
C LYS A 153 -8.66 -6.29 -11.83
N LEU A 154 -9.84 -5.67 -11.70
CA LEU A 154 -10.97 -6.25 -10.97
C LEU A 154 -11.50 -7.52 -11.65
N ILE A 155 -11.63 -7.53 -12.98
CA ILE A 155 -12.13 -8.69 -13.73
C ILE A 155 -11.16 -9.86 -13.61
N LEU A 156 -9.85 -9.58 -13.73
CA LEU A 156 -8.84 -10.61 -13.57
C LEU A 156 -8.81 -11.17 -12.14
N ALA A 157 -8.92 -10.31 -11.14
CA ALA A 157 -9.01 -10.74 -9.74
C ALA A 157 -10.25 -11.59 -9.48
N LEU A 158 -11.41 -11.19 -10.03
CA LEU A 158 -12.66 -11.96 -9.97
C LEU A 158 -12.50 -13.35 -10.58
N ALA A 159 -11.86 -13.47 -11.74
CA ALA A 159 -11.63 -14.75 -12.39
C ALA A 159 -10.77 -15.68 -11.52
N PHE A 160 -9.70 -15.16 -10.90
CA PHE A 160 -8.87 -15.96 -9.98
C PHE A 160 -9.63 -16.37 -8.72
N VAL A 161 -10.39 -15.48 -8.09
CA VAL A 161 -11.17 -15.85 -6.90
C VAL A 161 -12.27 -16.84 -7.24
N ALA A 162 -12.93 -16.69 -8.39
CA ALA A 162 -13.92 -17.66 -8.85
C ALA A 162 -13.33 -19.06 -9.04
N ALA A 163 -12.06 -19.16 -9.46
CA ALA A 163 -11.34 -20.43 -9.59
C ALA A 163 -10.84 -20.98 -8.23
N LEU A 164 -10.36 -20.13 -7.34
CA LEU A 164 -9.81 -20.52 -6.02
C LEU A 164 -10.91 -20.77 -4.96
N GLY A 165 -12.10 -20.21 -5.17
CA GLY A 165 -13.20 -20.20 -4.21
C GLY A 165 -13.24 -18.91 -3.37
N PRO A 166 -14.40 -18.58 -2.79
CA PRO A 166 -14.56 -17.37 -1.99
C PRO A 166 -13.77 -17.44 -0.67
N GLY A 167 -13.23 -16.31 -0.23
CA GLY A 167 -12.51 -16.21 1.04
C GLY A 167 -11.49 -15.08 1.06
N ILE A 168 -11.09 -14.62 2.26
CA ILE A 168 -10.11 -13.52 2.40
C ILE A 168 -8.76 -13.94 1.82
N GLU A 169 -8.28 -15.15 2.13
CA GLU A 169 -6.99 -15.65 1.67
C GLU A 169 -6.93 -15.71 0.14
N ASN A 170 -7.95 -16.30 -0.48
CA ASN A 170 -8.06 -16.39 -1.93
C ASN A 170 -8.18 -15.02 -2.60
N ALA A 171 -8.93 -14.10 -1.99
CA ALA A 171 -9.01 -12.71 -2.46
C ALA A 171 -7.65 -12.01 -2.41
N VAL A 172 -6.87 -12.19 -1.33
CA VAL A 172 -5.51 -11.65 -1.21
C VAL A 172 -4.60 -12.23 -2.28
N ILE A 173 -4.62 -13.55 -2.49
CA ILE A 173 -3.83 -14.22 -3.52
C ILE A 173 -4.17 -13.69 -4.91
N ALA A 174 -5.47 -13.59 -5.23
CA ALA A 174 -5.93 -13.06 -6.51
C ALA A 174 -5.50 -11.61 -6.72
N ILE A 175 -5.62 -10.75 -5.71
CA ILE A 175 -5.18 -9.35 -5.81
C ILE A 175 -3.65 -9.28 -5.98
N ALA A 176 -2.88 -10.08 -5.25
CA ALA A 176 -1.42 -10.09 -5.35
C ALA A 176 -0.95 -10.52 -6.76
N ILE A 177 -1.51 -11.60 -7.30
CA ILE A 177 -1.20 -12.13 -8.65
C ILE A 177 -1.60 -11.15 -9.75
N THR A 178 -2.59 -10.30 -9.51
CA THR A 178 -3.04 -9.31 -10.51
C THR A 178 -2.37 -7.95 -10.37
N SER A 179 -1.68 -7.69 -9.25
CA SER A 179 -1.10 -6.38 -8.94
C SER A 179 0.39 -6.26 -9.26
N TRP A 180 1.13 -7.36 -9.50
CA TRP A 180 2.57 -7.30 -9.81
C TRP A 180 2.96 -6.59 -11.13
N PRO A 181 2.17 -6.61 -12.23
CA PRO A 181 2.66 -6.17 -13.55
C PRO A 181 3.12 -4.69 -13.63
N PRO A 182 2.44 -3.71 -13.02
CA PRO A 182 2.92 -2.33 -13.01
C PRO A 182 4.28 -2.16 -12.31
N TYR A 183 4.54 -2.92 -11.23
CA TYR A 183 5.82 -2.90 -10.52
C TYR A 183 6.94 -3.49 -11.39
N ALA A 184 6.65 -4.54 -12.17
CA ALA A 184 7.60 -5.10 -13.14
C ALA A 184 7.99 -4.10 -14.23
N ARG A 185 7.02 -3.35 -14.77
CA ARG A 185 7.31 -2.30 -15.77
C ARG A 185 8.22 -1.20 -15.22
N ILE A 186 7.97 -0.74 -14.00
CA ILE A 186 8.81 0.29 -13.36
C ILE A 186 10.22 -0.25 -13.12
N ALA A 187 10.34 -1.39 -12.45
CA ALA A 187 11.64 -2.00 -12.15
C ALA A 187 12.44 -2.29 -13.43
N ARG A 188 11.77 -2.71 -14.51
CA ARG A 188 12.40 -2.88 -15.82
C ARG A 188 12.92 -1.56 -16.38
N ALA A 189 12.09 -0.51 -16.40
CA ALA A 189 12.47 0.78 -16.96
C ALA A 189 13.71 1.35 -16.25
N GLU A 190 13.74 1.28 -14.91
CA GLU A 190 14.89 1.72 -14.12
C GLU A 190 16.12 0.82 -14.31
N THR A 191 15.91 -0.48 -14.46
CA THR A 191 17.01 -1.39 -14.77
C THR A 191 17.63 -1.07 -16.13
N LEU A 192 16.83 -0.73 -17.13
CA LEU A 192 17.33 -0.37 -18.46
C LEU A 192 18.16 0.91 -18.45
N THR A 193 17.82 1.89 -17.60
CA THR A 193 18.64 3.11 -17.45
C THR A 193 19.95 2.83 -16.73
N VAL A 194 19.93 1.97 -15.70
CA VAL A 194 21.07 1.75 -14.80
C VAL A 194 22.03 0.67 -15.31
N ARG A 195 21.56 -0.32 -16.07
CA ARG A 195 22.39 -1.46 -16.54
C ARG A 195 23.57 -1.05 -17.42
N ARG A 196 23.57 0.17 -17.95
CA ARG A 196 24.65 0.74 -18.79
C ARG A 196 25.52 1.76 -18.04
N ALA A 197 25.32 1.96 -16.74
CA ALA A 197 26.09 2.90 -15.95
C ALA A 197 27.53 2.40 -15.70
N ASP A 198 28.48 3.32 -15.60
CA ASP A 198 29.91 3.03 -15.47
C ASP A 198 30.25 2.15 -14.26
N PHE A 199 29.56 2.37 -13.13
CA PHE A 199 29.78 1.57 -11.93
C PHE A 199 29.35 0.10 -12.09
N ILE A 200 28.34 -0.18 -12.94
CA ILE A 200 27.93 -1.54 -13.29
C ILE A 200 28.98 -2.19 -14.19
N SER A 201 29.48 -1.45 -15.18
CA SER A 201 30.58 -1.92 -16.05
C SER A 201 31.84 -2.22 -15.25
N ALA A 202 32.21 -1.35 -14.30
CA ALA A 202 33.33 -1.56 -13.39
C ALA A 202 33.13 -2.80 -12.49
N ALA A 203 31.93 -3.01 -11.97
CA ALA A 203 31.61 -4.20 -11.17
C ALA A 203 31.73 -5.50 -11.99
N ARG A 204 31.33 -5.48 -13.28
CA ARG A 204 31.51 -6.62 -14.20
C ARG A 204 32.98 -6.91 -14.46
N LEU A 205 33.80 -5.88 -14.70
CA LEU A 205 35.24 -6.03 -14.90
C LEU A 205 35.95 -6.63 -13.68
N GLN A 206 35.41 -6.38 -12.48
CA GLN A 206 35.88 -6.99 -11.22
C GLN A 206 35.36 -8.43 -11.00
N GLY A 207 34.68 -9.03 -11.99
CA GLY A 207 34.18 -10.41 -11.92
C GLY A 207 32.88 -10.57 -11.13
N ALA A 208 32.10 -9.51 -10.90
CA ALA A 208 30.78 -9.64 -10.28
C ALA A 208 29.81 -10.42 -11.18
N SER A 209 29.20 -11.47 -10.64
CA SER A 209 28.18 -12.25 -11.35
C SER A 209 26.91 -11.41 -11.59
N SER A 210 26.14 -11.78 -12.62
CA SER A 210 24.85 -11.14 -12.93
C SER A 210 23.92 -11.07 -11.72
N LEU A 211 23.84 -12.16 -10.93
CA LEU A 211 23.01 -12.19 -9.72
C LEU A 211 23.51 -11.18 -8.66
N ARG A 212 24.83 -11.07 -8.47
CA ARG A 212 25.42 -10.10 -7.53
C ARG A 212 25.16 -8.66 -7.98
N ILE A 213 25.14 -8.40 -9.28
CA ILE A 213 24.82 -7.08 -9.82
C ILE A 213 23.35 -6.75 -9.62
N ILE A 214 22.44 -7.68 -9.95
CA ILE A 214 21.00 -7.49 -9.78
C ILE A 214 20.65 -7.24 -8.32
N LEU A 215 21.01 -8.18 -7.43
CA LEU A 215 20.64 -8.11 -6.01
C LEU A 215 21.38 -6.99 -5.26
N GLY A 216 22.66 -6.76 -5.58
CA GLY A 216 23.52 -5.86 -4.82
C GLY A 216 23.51 -4.41 -5.30
N HIS A 217 23.16 -4.14 -6.57
CA HIS A 217 23.26 -2.81 -7.16
C HIS A 217 21.94 -2.34 -7.76
N ILE A 218 21.26 -3.17 -8.55
CA ILE A 218 20.09 -2.74 -9.32
C ILE A 218 18.81 -2.76 -8.47
N MET A 219 18.51 -3.87 -7.81
CA MET A 219 17.30 -3.98 -6.97
C MET A 219 17.24 -2.93 -5.87
N PRO A 220 18.31 -2.65 -5.09
CA PRO A 220 18.27 -1.63 -4.06
C PRO A 220 17.95 -0.23 -4.59
N LEU A 221 18.34 0.07 -5.83
CA LEU A 221 18.03 1.33 -6.48
C LEU A 221 16.55 1.43 -6.86
N CYS A 222 15.97 0.34 -7.35
CA CYS A 222 14.56 0.31 -7.77
C CYS A 222 13.58 0.32 -6.58
N VAL A 223 14.02 -0.15 -5.40
CA VAL A 223 13.18 -0.23 -4.20
C VAL A 223 12.57 1.12 -3.82
N ALA A 224 13.30 2.23 -3.98
CA ALA A 224 12.80 3.56 -3.64
C ALA A 224 11.54 3.94 -4.44
N SER A 225 11.60 3.78 -5.77
CA SER A 225 10.47 4.05 -6.67
C SER A 225 9.33 3.07 -6.48
N LEU A 226 9.63 1.81 -6.17
CA LEU A 226 8.62 0.81 -5.87
C LEU A 226 7.88 1.15 -4.57
N ILE A 227 8.56 1.61 -3.51
CA ILE A 227 7.91 2.03 -2.25
C ILE A 227 6.89 3.14 -2.54
N VAL A 228 7.28 4.18 -3.28
CA VAL A 228 6.37 5.26 -3.68
C VAL A 228 5.19 4.70 -4.45
N ARG A 229 5.44 3.87 -5.47
CA ARG A 229 4.37 3.27 -6.27
C ARG A 229 3.42 2.42 -5.43
N THR A 230 3.96 1.63 -4.51
CA THR A 230 3.18 0.75 -3.64
C THR A 230 2.21 1.57 -2.81
N THR A 231 2.67 2.66 -2.17
CA THR A 231 1.80 3.51 -1.35
C THR A 231 0.61 4.07 -2.13
N LEU A 232 0.82 4.50 -3.38
CA LEU A 232 -0.23 5.01 -4.25
C LEU A 232 -1.21 3.91 -4.73
N ASP A 233 -0.74 2.68 -4.90
CA ASP A 233 -1.60 1.57 -5.36
C ASP A 233 -2.49 1.00 -4.25
N MET A 234 -2.21 1.29 -2.97
CA MET A 234 -2.94 0.74 -1.83
C MET A 234 -4.43 1.12 -1.84
N ALA A 235 -4.77 2.34 -2.25
CA ALA A 235 -6.17 2.74 -2.43
C ALA A 235 -6.89 1.83 -3.45
N GLY A 236 -6.23 1.51 -4.55
CA GLY A 236 -6.75 0.59 -5.57
C GLY A 236 -6.88 -0.85 -5.06
N VAL A 237 -5.94 -1.30 -4.23
CA VAL A 237 -6.00 -2.62 -3.55
C VAL A 237 -7.20 -2.70 -2.62
N ILE A 238 -7.43 -1.67 -1.80
CA ILE A 238 -8.58 -1.61 -0.88
C ILE A 238 -9.89 -1.64 -1.67
N LEU A 239 -9.99 -0.83 -2.73
CA LEU A 239 -11.19 -0.79 -3.56
C LEU A 239 -11.44 -2.12 -4.27
N THR A 240 -10.39 -2.80 -4.73
CA THR A 240 -10.51 -4.13 -5.34
C THR A 240 -10.99 -5.16 -4.31
N ALA A 241 -10.40 -5.16 -3.11
CA ALA A 241 -10.80 -6.06 -2.04
C ALA A 241 -12.26 -5.85 -1.61
N ALA A 242 -12.66 -4.59 -1.42
CA ALA A 242 -14.04 -4.23 -1.11
C ALA A 242 -15.00 -4.60 -2.26
N GLY A 243 -14.58 -4.44 -3.50
CA GLY A 243 -15.35 -4.86 -4.68
C GLY A 243 -15.57 -6.37 -4.73
N LEU A 244 -14.54 -7.17 -4.44
CA LEU A 244 -14.65 -8.62 -4.32
C LEU A 244 -15.57 -9.03 -3.15
N GLY A 245 -15.44 -8.37 -1.99
CA GLY A 245 -16.32 -8.56 -0.84
C GLY A 245 -17.78 -8.23 -1.15
N PHE A 246 -18.01 -7.12 -1.85
CA PHE A 246 -19.34 -6.70 -2.29
C PHE A 246 -19.97 -7.69 -3.30
N LEU A 247 -19.15 -8.35 -4.11
CA LEU A 247 -19.60 -9.39 -5.05
C LEU A 247 -19.72 -10.79 -4.40
N GLY A 248 -19.50 -10.90 -3.09
CA GLY A 248 -19.63 -12.15 -2.33
C GLY A 248 -18.42 -13.10 -2.46
N LEU A 249 -17.36 -12.66 -3.13
CA LEU A 249 -16.15 -13.45 -3.38
C LEU A 249 -15.04 -13.18 -2.36
N GLY A 250 -15.19 -12.15 -1.53
CA GLY A 250 -14.28 -11.82 -0.43
C GLY A 250 -14.57 -12.58 0.86
N ALA A 251 -14.52 -11.87 1.98
CA ALA A 251 -14.78 -12.45 3.30
C ALA A 251 -16.20 -13.00 3.41
N GLN A 252 -16.32 -14.18 4.01
CA GLN A 252 -17.61 -14.81 4.25
C GLN A 252 -18.16 -14.41 5.63
N PRO A 253 -19.49 -14.29 5.79
CA PRO A 253 -20.11 -14.09 7.11
C PRO A 253 -19.59 -15.12 8.13
N PRO A 254 -19.32 -14.74 9.39
CA PRO A 254 -19.74 -13.50 10.05
C PRO A 254 -18.70 -12.36 10.01
N LEU A 255 -17.59 -12.52 9.27
CA LEU A 255 -16.44 -11.58 9.25
C LEU A 255 -16.88 -10.14 8.93
N PRO A 256 -16.33 -9.12 9.63
CA PRO A 256 -16.70 -7.73 9.44
C PRO A 256 -15.86 -7.07 8.34
N GLU A 257 -15.93 -7.59 7.13
CA GLU A 257 -15.25 -6.99 5.97
C GLU A 257 -16.12 -5.87 5.37
N TRP A 258 -15.52 -4.72 5.07
CA TRP A 258 -16.25 -3.51 4.71
C TRP A 258 -17.03 -3.64 3.39
N GLY A 259 -16.47 -4.30 2.37
CA GLY A 259 -17.17 -4.58 1.11
C GLY A 259 -18.41 -5.46 1.29
N ALA A 260 -18.27 -6.54 2.06
CA ALA A 260 -19.37 -7.44 2.42
C ALA A 260 -20.44 -6.72 3.26
N MET A 261 -20.03 -5.81 4.15
CA MET A 261 -20.97 -4.96 4.91
C MET A 261 -21.80 -4.08 3.96
N ILE A 262 -21.18 -3.41 2.98
CA ILE A 262 -21.89 -2.64 1.95
C ILE A 262 -22.87 -3.53 1.18
N ALA A 263 -22.44 -4.72 0.77
CA ALA A 263 -23.29 -5.67 0.05
C ALA A 263 -24.55 -6.04 0.84
N SER A 264 -24.40 -6.33 2.14
CA SER A 264 -25.53 -6.65 3.02
C SER A 264 -26.45 -5.46 3.27
N GLY A 265 -25.90 -4.24 3.32
CA GLY A 265 -26.63 -2.99 3.48
C GLY A 265 -27.38 -2.53 2.22
N ARG A 266 -26.95 -2.98 1.03
CA ARG A 266 -27.50 -2.56 -0.28
C ARG A 266 -29.01 -2.66 -0.37
N GLN A 267 -29.59 -3.74 0.16
CA GLN A 267 -31.04 -3.97 0.14
C GLN A 267 -31.84 -3.03 1.04
N TYR A 268 -31.19 -2.33 1.97
CA TYR A 268 -31.81 -1.42 2.93
C TYR A 268 -31.50 0.05 2.66
N VAL A 269 -30.80 0.39 1.58
CA VAL A 269 -30.23 1.74 1.36
C VAL A 269 -31.28 2.85 1.39
N LEU A 270 -32.50 2.60 0.90
CA LEU A 270 -33.55 3.62 0.83
C LEU A 270 -34.09 4.01 2.21
N GLU A 271 -34.10 3.08 3.17
CA GLU A 271 -34.70 3.30 4.49
C GLU A 271 -33.64 3.38 5.60
N GLN A 272 -32.61 2.55 5.52
CA GLN A 272 -31.57 2.33 6.54
C GLN A 272 -30.18 2.58 5.92
N TRP A 273 -30.01 3.77 5.34
CA TRP A 273 -28.83 4.15 4.53
C TRP A 273 -27.49 3.98 5.26
N TRP A 274 -27.43 4.14 6.58
CA TRP A 274 -26.20 4.04 7.37
C TRP A 274 -25.55 2.66 7.28
N VAL A 275 -26.34 1.59 7.11
CA VAL A 275 -25.83 0.21 7.05
C VAL A 275 -24.83 0.03 5.91
N ALA A 276 -25.08 0.65 4.75
CA ALA A 276 -24.18 0.65 3.61
C ALA A 276 -23.22 1.85 3.59
N ALA A 277 -23.69 3.04 4.01
CA ALA A 277 -22.90 4.27 3.91
C ALA A 277 -21.70 4.30 4.86
N MET A 278 -21.84 3.78 6.08
CA MET A 278 -20.77 3.81 7.09
C MET A 278 -19.51 3.01 6.67
N PRO A 279 -19.61 1.74 6.20
CA PRO A 279 -18.45 1.05 5.63
C PRO A 279 -17.94 1.69 4.33
N GLY A 280 -18.82 2.28 3.52
CA GLY A 280 -18.40 3.05 2.34
C GLY A 280 -17.54 4.26 2.70
N LEU A 281 -17.92 5.00 3.75
CA LEU A 281 -17.17 6.15 4.25
C LEU A 281 -15.81 5.72 4.83
N ALA A 282 -15.76 4.59 5.54
CA ALA A 282 -14.50 4.03 6.02
C ALA A 282 -13.52 3.69 4.87
N ILE A 283 -14.01 3.01 3.82
CA ILE A 283 -13.22 2.74 2.61
C ILE A 283 -12.73 4.04 1.98
N PHE A 284 -13.61 5.04 1.83
CA PHE A 284 -13.27 6.33 1.24
C PHE A 284 -12.18 7.06 2.03
N ILE A 285 -12.35 7.22 3.34
CA ILE A 285 -11.39 7.92 4.21
C ILE A 285 -10.02 7.23 4.16
N VAL A 286 -9.99 5.91 4.30
CA VAL A 286 -8.73 5.17 4.29
C VAL A 286 -8.04 5.22 2.93
N SER A 287 -8.80 5.05 1.84
CA SER A 287 -8.25 5.12 0.49
C SER A 287 -7.68 6.50 0.20
N LEU A 288 -8.37 7.56 0.63
CA LEU A 288 -7.87 8.92 0.58
C LEU A 288 -6.58 9.07 1.40
N GLY A 289 -6.54 8.53 2.62
CA GLY A 289 -5.36 8.54 3.48
C GLY A 289 -4.12 7.94 2.82
N PHE A 290 -4.25 6.76 2.21
CA PHE A 290 -3.15 6.11 1.47
C PHE A 290 -2.72 6.90 0.23
N ASN A 291 -3.66 7.44 -0.55
CA ASN A 291 -3.34 8.28 -1.71
C ASN A 291 -2.55 9.53 -1.30
N LEU A 292 -3.06 10.30 -0.32
CA LEU A 292 -2.40 11.52 0.17
C LEU A 292 -1.02 11.23 0.76
N LEU A 293 -0.87 10.13 1.50
CA LEU A 293 0.42 9.69 2.02
C LEU A 293 1.40 9.35 0.89
N GLY A 294 0.94 8.63 -0.13
CA GLY A 294 1.75 8.25 -1.27
C GLY A 294 2.21 9.44 -2.11
N ASP A 295 1.34 10.43 -2.33
CA ASP A 295 1.70 11.67 -3.02
C ASP A 295 2.77 12.45 -2.25
N GLY A 296 2.59 12.59 -0.93
CA GLY A 296 3.61 13.23 -0.08
C GLY A 296 4.95 12.50 -0.06
N LEU A 297 4.92 11.16 -0.11
CA LEU A 297 6.13 10.35 -0.16
C LEU A 297 6.84 10.49 -1.52
N ARG A 298 6.07 10.60 -2.60
CA ARG A 298 6.57 10.88 -3.95
C ARG A 298 7.28 12.22 -4.02
N ASP A 299 6.66 13.28 -3.51
CA ASP A 299 7.21 14.64 -3.53
C ASP A 299 8.58 14.74 -2.85
N VAL A 300 8.78 13.94 -1.80
CA VAL A 300 10.02 13.93 -1.00
C VAL A 300 11.12 13.06 -1.62
N LEU A 301 10.73 12.00 -2.33
CA LEU A 301 11.65 11.02 -2.89
C LEU A 301 12.02 11.30 -4.35
N ASP A 302 11.29 12.18 -5.05
CA ASP A 302 11.62 12.63 -6.41
C ASP A 302 12.42 13.95 -6.37
N PRO A 303 13.76 13.94 -6.53
CA PRO A 303 14.61 15.12 -6.36
C PRO A 303 14.57 16.08 -7.55
N LYS A 304 13.68 15.87 -8.53
CA LYS A 304 13.63 16.65 -9.77
C LYS A 304 12.69 17.86 -9.72
N GLY A 305 12.04 18.11 -8.59
CA GLY A 305 11.21 19.29 -8.36
C GLY A 305 11.91 20.30 -7.45
N ASP A 306 12.98 20.91 -7.95
CA ASP A 306 13.48 22.28 -7.68
C ASP A 306 14.95 22.42 -8.17
#